data_AF-A0A662WJZ0-F1
#
_entry.id   AF-A0A662WJZ0-F1
#
_cell.length_a   1.000
_cell.length_b   1.000
_cell.length_c   1.000
_cell.angle_alpha   90.00
_cell.angle_beta   90.00
_cell.angle_gamma   90.00
#
_symmetry.space_group_name_H-M   'P 1'
#
loop_
_entity.id
_entity.type
_entity.pdbx_description
1 polymer ?
#
loop_
_entity_poly.entity_id
_entity_poly.type
_entity_poly.pdbx_seq_one_letter_code
_entity_poly.pdbx_strand_id
1 'polypeptide(L)'
;MAASRFCGVTLKRKVLSADTKLFEWRPCICTIVADHGTLLLLLQPHVRDESDGDQLEEEDGEAETMTIDLASQLIEIRPKKSKVRFELEYYASIHTTEARRDDSIKTEELMAPSAAVYSSRTELHILQRVEAALRELELENAQAKARERELNQEVQSLRDAARVASAERKHAEQECRHARREVDAWRRATQSAEAAAAQLQEQLGIAREESQLLAGEKLRLKRQNSELLTQVHRLDSLVYGRF
;
A
#
# COMPACT_ATOMS: atom_id res chain seq x y z
N MET A 1 -10.00 -23.98 10.60
CA MET A 1 -9.04 -24.80 11.37
C MET A 1 -8.19 -25.54 10.38
N ALA A 2 -6.93 -25.13 10.23
CA ALA A 2 -6.02 -25.77 9.28
C ALA A 2 -5.59 -27.11 9.88
N ALA A 3 -6.01 -28.22 9.26
CA ALA A 3 -5.40 -29.51 9.50
C ALA A 3 -3.97 -29.42 8.99
N SER A 4 -3.03 -29.11 9.89
CA SER A 4 -1.61 -29.29 9.65
C SER A 4 -1.42 -30.75 9.24
N ARG A 5 -1.12 -30.97 7.95
CA ARG A 5 -0.61 -32.25 7.45
C ARG A 5 0.80 -32.40 8.01
N PHE A 6 0.91 -32.83 9.26
CA PHE A 6 2.20 -33.17 9.86
C PHE A 6 2.75 -34.39 9.11
N CYS A 7 3.86 -34.17 8.40
CA CYS A 7 4.58 -35.22 7.70
C CYS A 7 5.37 -36.03 8.74
N GLY A 8 4.77 -37.10 9.24
CA GLY A 8 5.46 -38.04 10.13
C GLY A 8 6.56 -38.79 9.40
N VAL A 9 7.66 -39.07 10.11
CA VAL A 9 8.76 -39.89 9.59
C VAL A 9 8.53 -41.34 9.98
N THR A 10 8.49 -42.24 9.00
CA THR A 10 8.44 -43.68 9.29
C THR A 10 9.79 -44.14 9.82
N LEU A 11 9.80 -44.78 10.98
CA LEU A 11 10.97 -45.41 11.60
C LEU A 11 10.65 -46.87 11.93
N LYS A 12 11.63 -47.63 12.43
CA LYS A 12 11.39 -48.90 13.11
C LYS A 12 11.77 -48.77 14.58
N ARG A 13 10.89 -49.20 15.49
CA ARG A 13 11.11 -49.26 16.94
C ARG A 13 11.41 -50.69 17.34
N LYS A 14 12.40 -50.89 18.21
CA LYS A 14 12.71 -52.18 18.80
C LYS A 14 11.76 -52.45 19.96
N VAL A 15 10.91 -53.45 19.82
CA VAL A 15 9.88 -53.81 20.81
C VAL A 15 10.13 -55.24 21.26
N LEU A 16 9.92 -55.53 22.55
CA LEU A 16 9.92 -56.90 23.05
C LEU A 16 8.55 -57.51 22.77
N SER A 17 8.49 -58.55 21.95
CA SER A 17 7.25 -59.24 21.63
C SER A 17 6.71 -59.97 22.86
N ALA A 18 5.41 -59.79 23.12
CA ALA A 18 4.73 -60.45 24.23
C ALA A 18 4.69 -61.97 24.06
N ASP A 19 4.57 -62.43 22.81
CA ASP A 19 4.37 -63.83 22.44
C ASP A 19 5.69 -64.58 22.32
N THR A 20 6.64 -64.03 21.56
CA THR A 20 7.91 -64.72 21.28
C THR A 20 8.96 -64.48 22.37
N LYS A 21 8.74 -63.49 23.25
CA LYS A 21 9.74 -62.96 24.21
C LYS A 21 11.06 -62.54 23.54
N LEU A 22 11.05 -62.29 22.23
CA LEU A 22 12.20 -61.82 21.45
C LEU A 22 12.04 -60.34 21.09
N PHE A 23 13.16 -59.67 20.84
CA PHE A 23 13.16 -58.31 20.34
C PHE A 23 12.92 -58.27 18.83
N GLU A 24 11.91 -57.52 18.42
CA GLU A 24 11.48 -57.35 17.03
C GLU A 24 11.52 -55.87 16.63
N TRP A 25 11.77 -55.60 15.34
CA TRP A 25 11.74 -54.24 14.79
C TRP A 25 10.39 -53.97 14.14
N ARG A 26 9.53 -53.23 14.83
CA ARG A 26 8.19 -52.89 14.33
C ARG A 26 8.17 -51.49 13.70
N PRO A 27 7.50 -51.30 12.55
CA PRO A 27 7.38 -49.98 11.94
C PRO A 27 6.56 -49.04 12.85
N CYS A 28 7.01 -47.80 12.99
CA CYS A 28 6.32 -46.76 13.73
C CYS A 28 6.36 -45.43 12.97
N ILE A 29 5.37 -44.58 13.22
CA ILE A 29 5.33 -43.21 12.73
C ILE A 29 5.82 -42.31 13.85
N CYS A 30 6.87 -41.56 13.55
CA CYS A 30 7.47 -40.57 14.44
C CYS A 30 7.01 -39.18 14.04
N THR A 31 6.33 -38.48 14.93
CA THR A 31 5.89 -37.09 14.72
C THR A 31 6.32 -36.20 15.87
N ILE A 32 6.73 -34.98 15.55
CA ILE A 32 6.95 -33.93 16.54
C ILE A 32 5.77 -32.98 16.41
N VAL A 33 5.02 -32.82 17.50
CA VAL A 33 3.83 -31.96 17.57
C VAL A 33 4.07 -30.87 18.61
N ALA A 34 3.65 -29.65 18.29
CA ALA A 34 3.58 -28.57 19.27
C ALA A 34 2.16 -28.57 19.87
N ASP A 35 2.06 -28.82 21.16
CA ASP A 35 0.80 -28.80 21.90
C ASP A 35 0.90 -27.82 23.07
N HIS A 36 -0.01 -26.85 23.17
CA HIS A 36 -0.03 -25.84 24.23
C HIS A 36 1.32 -25.17 24.59
N GLY A 37 2.24 -25.04 23.62
CA GLY A 37 3.57 -24.43 23.81
C GLY A 37 4.68 -25.40 24.22
N THR A 38 4.40 -26.69 24.38
CA THR A 38 5.39 -27.76 24.59
C THR A 38 5.57 -28.58 23.31
N LEU A 39 6.77 -29.13 23.12
CA LEU A 39 7.08 -30.00 21.99
C LEU A 39 7.02 -31.46 22.44
N LEU A 40 6.10 -32.21 21.83
CA LEU A 40 5.88 -33.63 22.12
C LEU A 40 6.38 -34.47 20.96
N LEU A 41 7.14 -35.52 21.28
CA LEU A 41 7.50 -36.60 20.37
C LEU A 41 6.49 -37.73 20.51
N LEU A 42 5.78 -38.02 19.43
CA LEU A 42 4.80 -39.10 19.34
C LEU A 42 5.38 -40.22 18.49
N LEU A 43 5.45 -41.42 19.07
CA LEU A 43 5.81 -42.67 18.41
C LEU A 43 4.55 -43.55 18.35
N GLN A 44 3.90 -43.54 17.20
CA GLN A 44 2.68 -44.30 16.96
C GLN A 44 3.00 -45.61 16.24
N PRO A 45 2.35 -46.74 16.58
CA PRO A 45 2.45 -47.94 15.78
C PRO A 45 1.98 -47.63 14.35
N HIS A 46 2.69 -48.16 13.36
CA HIS A 46 2.25 -48.03 11.98
C HIS A 46 1.10 -49.01 11.75
N VAL A 47 -0.15 -48.54 11.88
CA VAL A 47 -1.32 -49.30 11.41
C VAL A 47 -1.20 -49.38 9.89
N ARG A 48 -1.06 -50.59 9.34
CA ARG A 48 -1.21 -50.77 7.88
C ARG A 48 -2.69 -50.55 7.58
N ASP A 49 -3.01 -49.53 6.80
CA ASP A 49 -4.34 -49.41 6.20
C ASP A 49 -4.60 -50.69 5.38
N GLU A 50 -5.70 -51.38 5.66
CA GLU A 50 -6.18 -52.56 4.95
C GLU A 50 -6.64 -52.21 3.52
N SER A 51 -5.74 -51.74 2.66
CA SER A 51 -6.02 -51.57 1.22
C SER A 51 -5.09 -52.37 0.33
N ASP A 52 -4.02 -52.96 0.85
CA ASP A 52 -3.15 -53.86 0.10
C ASP A 52 -3.45 -55.29 0.54
N GLY A 53 -4.29 -55.95 -0.27
CA GLY A 53 -4.78 -57.30 -0.04
C GLY A 53 -3.69 -58.36 -0.16
N ASP A 54 -2.94 -58.56 0.92
CA ASP A 54 -2.33 -59.83 1.25
C ASP A 54 -2.59 -60.11 2.73
N GLN A 55 -3.52 -61.03 2.97
CA GLN A 55 -3.74 -61.68 4.26
C GLN A 55 -2.43 -62.31 4.71
N LEU A 56 -2.02 -62.06 5.95
CA LEU A 56 -1.49 -63.05 6.90
C LEU A 56 -1.22 -62.36 8.24
N GLU A 57 -1.97 -62.84 9.24
CA GLU A 57 -1.75 -62.80 10.69
C GLU A 57 -1.89 -61.43 11.38
N GLU A 58 -3.08 -61.23 11.96
CA GLU A 58 -3.32 -60.39 13.14
C GLU A 58 -2.38 -60.85 14.27
N GLU A 59 -1.14 -60.35 14.31
CA GLU A 59 -0.33 -60.41 15.53
C GLU A 59 -0.74 -59.25 16.44
N ASP A 60 -1.67 -59.59 17.33
CA ASP A 60 -2.18 -58.89 18.50
C ASP A 60 -1.07 -58.52 19.51
N GLY A 61 -0.12 -57.70 19.07
CA GLY A 61 0.87 -57.09 19.94
C GLY A 61 0.67 -55.59 19.93
N GLU A 62 -0.16 -55.10 20.86
CA GLU A 62 -0.41 -53.70 21.20
C GLU A 62 0.92 -52.92 21.31
N ALA A 63 1.42 -52.39 20.19
CA ALA A 63 2.52 -51.46 20.21
C ALA A 63 1.95 -50.11 20.69
N GLU A 64 1.98 -49.91 22.00
CA GLU A 64 1.41 -48.74 22.66
C GLU A 64 1.95 -47.44 22.05
N THR A 65 1.02 -46.51 21.74
CA THR A 65 1.38 -45.16 21.31
C THR A 65 2.14 -44.48 22.43
N MET A 66 3.34 -44.02 22.12
CA MET A 66 4.23 -43.46 23.11
C MET A 66 4.39 -41.96 22.89
N THR A 67 4.25 -41.18 23.96
CA THR A 67 4.39 -39.71 23.95
C THR A 67 5.52 -39.31 24.88
N ILE A 68 6.44 -38.48 24.40
CA ILE A 68 7.57 -37.95 25.18
C ILE A 68 7.54 -36.43 25.11
N ASP A 69 7.53 -35.76 26.26
CA ASP A 69 7.80 -34.32 26.30
C ASP A 69 9.30 -34.08 26.10
N LEU A 70 9.66 -33.44 24.99
CA LEU A 70 11.04 -33.19 24.62
C LEU A 70 11.75 -32.24 25.59
N ALA A 71 11.03 -31.37 26.30
CA ALA A 71 11.63 -30.42 27.22
C ALA A 71 11.87 -31.00 28.61
N SER A 72 10.98 -31.88 29.09
CA SER A 72 10.99 -32.35 30.48
C SER A 72 11.37 -33.82 30.64
N GLN A 73 11.17 -34.66 29.63
CA GLN A 73 11.38 -36.11 29.73
C GLN A 73 12.60 -36.60 28.94
N LEU A 74 12.96 -35.95 27.83
CA LEU A 74 14.09 -36.36 27.01
C LEU A 74 15.42 -36.13 27.76
N ILE A 75 16.23 -37.18 27.88
CA ILE A 75 17.58 -37.12 28.48
C ILE A 75 18.62 -36.99 27.37
N GLU A 76 18.68 -37.96 26.45
CA GLU A 76 19.69 -37.99 25.40
C GLU A 76 19.25 -38.81 24.18
N ILE A 77 19.81 -38.46 23.02
CA ILE A 77 19.72 -39.23 21.77
C ILE A 77 21.13 -39.60 21.33
N ARG A 78 21.48 -40.89 21.36
CA ARG A 78 22.81 -41.38 20.97
C ARG A 78 22.74 -42.21 19.68
N PRO A 79 23.60 -41.95 18.68
CA PRO A 79 23.74 -42.85 17.55
C PRO A 79 24.42 -44.16 17.99
N LYS A 80 23.86 -45.31 17.60
CA LYS A 80 24.55 -46.61 17.73
C LYS A 80 25.57 -46.80 16.60
N LYS A 81 26.36 -47.89 16.67
CA LYS A 81 27.47 -48.20 15.74
C LYS A 81 27.10 -48.06 14.24
N SER A 82 25.84 -48.25 13.88
CA SER A 82 25.30 -47.92 12.56
C SER A 82 24.65 -46.54 12.59
N LYS A 83 25.03 -45.62 11.69
CA LYS A 83 24.45 -44.25 11.56
C LYS A 83 22.93 -44.20 11.32
N VAL A 84 22.30 -45.34 11.11
CA VAL A 84 20.85 -45.51 10.91
C VAL A 84 20.12 -45.98 12.18
N ARG A 85 20.81 -46.25 13.29
CA ARG A 85 20.21 -46.66 14.57
C ARG A 85 20.52 -45.65 15.65
N PHE A 86 19.52 -45.35 16.46
CA PHE A 86 19.56 -44.35 17.52
C PHE A 86 18.98 -44.95 18.80
N GLU A 87 19.56 -44.56 19.91
CA GLU A 87 19.11 -44.88 21.25
C GLU A 87 18.60 -43.62 21.92
N LEU A 88 17.38 -43.70 22.45
CA LEU A 88 16.64 -42.61 23.05
C LEU A 88 16.48 -42.89 24.53
N GLU A 89 17.10 -42.07 25.37
CA GLU A 89 16.99 -42.14 26.83
C GLU A 89 16.02 -41.05 27.31
N TYR A 90 15.02 -41.43 28.11
CA TYR A 90 14.00 -40.51 28.62
C TYR A 90 13.46 -40.97 29.97
N TYR A 91 12.87 -40.05 30.72
CA TYR A 91 12.15 -40.36 31.96
C TYR A 91 10.74 -40.90 31.66
N ALA A 92 10.43 -42.10 32.14
CA ALA A 92 9.07 -42.62 32.18
C ALA A 92 8.23 -41.76 33.12
N SER A 93 7.05 -41.33 32.65
CA SER A 93 6.13 -40.37 33.29
C SER A 93 6.17 -40.27 34.83
N ILE A 94 6.17 -39.02 35.31
CA ILE A 94 6.41 -38.58 36.70
C ILE A 94 5.15 -38.66 37.59
N HIS A 95 4.18 -39.54 37.28
CA HIS A 95 2.88 -39.56 37.98
C HIS A 95 2.82 -40.39 39.27
N THR A 96 3.94 -40.88 39.80
CA THR A 96 3.96 -41.51 41.13
C THR A 96 4.99 -40.84 42.03
N THR A 97 4.51 -40.17 43.07
CA THR A 97 5.28 -39.32 44.01
C THR A 97 6.33 -40.04 44.86
N GLU A 98 6.70 -41.30 44.58
CA GLU A 98 7.63 -42.09 45.40
C GLU A 98 8.51 -43.05 44.58
N ALA A 99 9.23 -42.56 43.56
CA ALA A 99 10.28 -43.35 42.90
C ALA A 99 11.63 -42.63 42.94
N ARG A 100 12.67 -43.35 43.37
CA ARG A 100 14.07 -42.91 43.30
C ARG A 100 14.40 -42.49 41.85
N ARG A 101 15.15 -41.40 41.70
CA ARG A 101 15.49 -40.76 40.41
C ARG A 101 16.18 -41.67 39.38
N ASP A 102 16.70 -42.83 39.78
CA ASP A 102 17.43 -43.74 38.89
C ASP A 102 16.58 -44.91 38.33
N ASP A 103 15.40 -45.21 38.88
CA ASP A 103 14.56 -46.34 38.41
C ASP A 103 13.52 -45.94 37.33
N SER A 104 13.50 -44.67 36.91
CA SER A 104 12.51 -44.14 35.96
C SER A 104 13.07 -43.90 34.55
N ILE A 105 14.35 -44.18 34.31
CA ILE A 105 14.95 -43.99 32.98
C ILE A 105 14.56 -45.17 32.09
N LYS A 106 13.95 -44.87 30.95
CA LYS A 106 13.67 -45.83 29.89
C LYS A 106 14.54 -45.55 28.68
N THR A 107 14.84 -46.61 27.94
CA THR A 107 15.69 -46.57 26.75
C THR A 107 14.96 -47.22 25.58
N GLU A 108 14.89 -46.51 24.45
CA GLU A 108 14.24 -46.96 23.22
C GLU A 108 15.25 -47.01 22.08
N GLU A 109 15.20 -48.07 21.26
CA GLU A 109 16.06 -48.18 20.07
C GLU A 109 15.21 -47.93 18.81
N LEU A 110 15.60 -46.92 18.03
CA LEU A 110 14.95 -46.52 16.79
C LEU A 110 15.90 -46.74 15.61
N MET A 111 15.35 -47.15 14.45
CA MET A 111 16.11 -47.32 13.22
C MET A 111 15.45 -46.54 12.09
N ALA A 112 16.24 -45.74 11.38
CA ALA A 112 15.82 -45.08 10.15
C ALA A 112 15.55 -46.14 9.05
N PRO A 113 14.53 -45.93 8.21
CA PRO A 113 14.30 -46.79 7.05
C PRO A 113 15.53 -46.71 6.14
N SER A 114 15.99 -47.85 5.63
CA SER A 114 17.11 -47.84 4.69
C SER A 114 16.68 -47.14 3.39
N ALA A 115 17.61 -46.47 2.71
CA ALA A 115 17.34 -45.74 1.47
C ALA A 115 16.68 -46.60 0.35
N ALA A 116 16.71 -47.94 0.48
CA ALA A 116 16.07 -48.88 -0.43
C ALA A 116 14.52 -48.91 -0.31
N VAL A 117 13.92 -48.16 0.61
CA VAL A 117 12.45 -48.15 0.82
C VAL A 117 11.73 -47.11 -0.06
N TYR A 118 12.44 -46.18 -0.69
CA TYR A 118 11.83 -45.32 -1.71
C TYR A 118 11.65 -46.12 -3.00
N SER A 119 10.50 -46.77 -3.15
CA SER A 119 10.12 -47.43 -4.39
C SER A 119 10.04 -46.41 -5.54
N SER A 120 10.30 -46.84 -6.77
CA SER A 120 10.13 -46.03 -7.99
C SER A 120 8.75 -45.35 -8.09
N ARG A 121 7.73 -45.89 -7.44
CA ARG A 121 6.38 -45.32 -7.31
C ARG A 121 6.35 -44.03 -6.47
N THR A 122 7.11 -43.97 -5.38
CA THR A 122 7.21 -42.76 -4.54
C THR A 122 7.96 -41.63 -5.24
N GLU A 123 9.04 -41.95 -5.96
CA GLU A 123 9.78 -40.98 -6.76
C GLU A 123 8.90 -40.39 -7.87
N LEU A 124 8.14 -41.22 -8.60
CA LEU A 124 7.22 -40.77 -9.63
C LEU A 124 6.12 -39.85 -9.09
N HIS A 125 5.57 -40.16 -7.91
CA HIS A 125 4.56 -39.30 -7.27
C HIS A 125 5.12 -37.93 -6.86
N ILE A 126 6.36 -37.90 -6.36
CA ILE A 126 7.05 -36.64 -6.04
C ILE A 126 7.25 -35.82 -7.32
N LEU A 127 7.72 -36.44 -8.41
CA LEU A 127 7.92 -35.77 -9.69
C LEU A 127 6.61 -35.18 -10.23
N GLN A 128 5.50 -35.92 -10.18
CA GLN A 128 4.18 -35.42 -10.59
C GLN A 128 3.73 -34.20 -9.78
N ARG A 129 3.99 -34.19 -8.47
CA ARG A 129 3.65 -33.05 -7.60
C ARG A 129 4.51 -31.83 -7.91
N VAL A 130 5.81 -32.03 -8.17
CA VAL A 130 6.71 -30.94 -8.57
C VAL A 130 6.30 -30.37 -9.92
N GLU A 131 5.97 -31.22 -10.89
CA GLU A 131 5.51 -30.80 -12.21
C GLU A 131 4.19 -30.00 -12.13
N ALA A 132 3.24 -30.42 -11.29
CA ALA A 132 2.01 -29.67 -11.05
C ALA A 132 2.29 -28.30 -10.42
N ALA A 133 3.14 -28.24 -9.40
CA ALA A 133 3.52 -26.99 -8.75
C ALA A 133 4.27 -26.04 -9.70
N LEU A 134 5.11 -26.56 -10.59
CA LEU A 134 5.80 -25.76 -11.61
C LEU A 134 4.81 -25.16 -12.61
N ARG A 135 3.82 -25.93 -13.10
CA ARG A 135 2.77 -25.41 -13.99
C ARG A 135 1.93 -24.33 -13.33
N GLU A 136 1.59 -24.48 -12.06
CA GLU A 136 0.88 -23.45 -11.29
C GLU A 136 1.70 -22.17 -11.20
N LEU A 137 2.99 -22.27 -10.85
CA LEU A 137 3.90 -21.12 -10.80
C LEU A 137 4.10 -20.45 -12.16
N GLU A 138 4.16 -21.21 -13.25
CA GLU A 138 4.24 -20.65 -14.61
C GLU A 138 3.00 -19.82 -14.97
N LEU A 139 1.82 -20.31 -14.59
CA LEU A 139 0.56 -19.61 -14.79
C LEU A 139 0.46 -18.34 -13.95
N GLU A 140 0.84 -18.41 -12.67
CA GLU A 140 0.90 -17.24 -11.78
C GLU A 140 1.90 -16.20 -12.30
N ASN A 141 3.07 -16.63 -12.80
CA ASN A 141 4.07 -15.74 -13.39
C ASN A 141 3.55 -15.06 -14.67
N ALA A 142 2.83 -15.80 -15.52
CA ALA A 142 2.19 -15.23 -16.70
C ALA A 142 1.14 -14.18 -16.32
N GLN A 143 0.32 -14.44 -15.31
CA GLN A 143 -0.66 -13.48 -14.78
C GLN A 143 0.02 -12.25 -14.18
N ALA A 144 1.07 -12.43 -13.38
CA ALA A 144 1.84 -11.34 -12.80
C ALA A 144 2.44 -10.43 -13.89
N LYS A 145 3.00 -11.01 -14.95
CA LYS A 145 3.52 -10.25 -16.11
C LYS A 145 2.43 -9.50 -16.87
N ALA A 146 1.23 -10.07 -17.01
CA ALA A 146 0.11 -9.37 -17.63
C ALA A 146 -0.28 -8.14 -16.79
N ARG A 147 -0.42 -8.33 -15.48
CA ARG A 147 -0.74 -7.26 -14.54
C ARG A 147 0.34 -6.17 -14.48
N GLU A 148 1.61 -6.56 -14.56
CA GLU A 148 2.72 -5.60 -14.63
C GLU A 148 2.64 -4.73 -15.90
N ARG A 149 2.27 -5.31 -17.05
CA ARG A 149 2.10 -4.55 -18.29
C ARG A 149 0.93 -3.56 -18.18
N GLU A 150 -0.18 -3.97 -17.59
CA GLU A 150 -1.34 -3.10 -17.35
C GLU A 150 -0.96 -1.91 -16.45
N LEU A 151 -0.31 -2.18 -15.31
CA LEU A 151 0.15 -1.13 -14.40
C LEU A 151 1.16 -0.19 -15.07
N ASN A 152 2.07 -0.71 -15.89
CA ASN A 152 3.01 0.13 -16.64
C ASN A 152 2.30 1.03 -17.66
N GLN A 153 1.24 0.55 -18.32
CA GLN A 153 0.41 1.36 -19.20
C GLN A 153 -0.35 2.44 -18.43
N GLU A 154 -0.91 2.10 -17.26
CA GLU A 154 -1.57 3.07 -16.38
C GLU A 154 -0.60 4.15 -15.91
N VAL A 155 0.59 3.77 -15.43
CA VAL A 155 1.64 4.73 -15.03
C VAL A 155 2.01 5.65 -16.19
N GLN A 156 2.11 5.12 -17.41
CA GLN A 156 2.42 5.93 -18.58
C GLN A 156 1.28 6.92 -18.90
N SER A 157 0.02 6.46 -18.86
CA SER A 157 -1.16 7.32 -19.04
C SER A 157 -1.24 8.44 -18.00
N LEU A 158 -0.94 8.14 -16.74
CA LEU A 158 -0.91 9.12 -15.64
C LEU A 158 0.21 10.14 -15.81
N ARG A 159 1.39 9.71 -16.29
CA ARG A 159 2.49 10.63 -16.63
C ARG A 159 2.10 11.58 -17.75
N ASP A 160 1.45 11.08 -18.78
CA ASP A 160 1.03 11.89 -19.92
C ASP A 160 -0.10 12.85 -19.50
N ALA A 161 -1.07 12.40 -18.71
CA ALA A 161 -2.10 13.27 -18.12
C ALA A 161 -1.48 14.38 -17.24
N ALA A 162 -0.48 14.07 -16.42
CA ALA A 162 0.21 15.06 -15.59
C ALA A 162 0.97 16.09 -16.42
N ARG A 163 1.56 15.69 -17.56
CA ARG A 163 2.20 16.62 -18.51
C ARG A 163 1.19 17.58 -19.12
N VAL A 164 0.03 17.08 -19.55
CA VAL A 164 -1.06 17.91 -20.10
C VAL A 164 -1.56 18.90 -19.05
N ALA A 165 -1.90 18.42 -17.85
CA ALA A 165 -2.37 19.30 -16.76
C ALA A 165 -1.34 20.38 -16.39
N SER A 166 -0.04 20.06 -16.43
CA SER A 166 1.03 21.05 -16.23
C SER A 166 1.06 22.11 -17.34
N ALA A 167 0.88 21.71 -18.60
CA ALA A 167 0.83 22.62 -19.73
C ALA A 167 -0.40 23.53 -19.67
N GLU A 168 -1.58 22.98 -19.36
CA GLU A 168 -2.82 23.73 -19.17
C GLU A 168 -2.70 24.75 -18.04
N ARG A 169 -2.11 24.36 -16.91
CA ARG A 169 -1.85 25.29 -15.80
C ARG A 169 -0.95 26.45 -16.22
N LYS A 170 0.13 26.17 -16.96
CA LYS A 170 1.02 27.22 -17.47
C LYS A 170 0.30 28.17 -18.42
N HIS A 171 -0.57 27.65 -19.29
CA HIS A 171 -1.38 28.46 -20.19
C HIS A 171 -2.34 29.36 -19.41
N ALA A 172 -3.11 28.81 -18.47
CA ALA A 172 -4.03 29.57 -17.62
C ALA A 172 -3.31 30.65 -16.80
N GLU A 173 -2.11 30.35 -16.28
CA GLU A 173 -1.27 31.34 -15.59
C GLU A 173 -0.84 32.49 -16.52
N GLN A 174 -0.53 32.21 -17.78
CA GLN A 174 -0.20 33.23 -18.78
C GLN A 174 -1.41 34.11 -19.12
N GLU A 175 -2.57 33.50 -19.32
CA GLU A 175 -3.83 34.22 -19.56
C GLU A 175 -4.20 35.12 -18.38
N CYS A 176 -4.07 34.62 -17.15
CA CYS A 176 -4.30 35.42 -15.95
C CYS A 176 -3.35 36.63 -15.87
N ARG A 177 -2.08 36.46 -16.25
CA ARG A 177 -1.12 37.57 -16.31
C ARG A 177 -1.47 38.57 -17.41
N HIS A 178 -1.93 38.09 -18.57
CA HIS A 178 -2.39 38.95 -19.65
C HIS A 178 -3.60 39.78 -19.24
N ALA A 179 -4.64 39.13 -18.72
CA ALA A 179 -5.85 39.79 -18.25
C ALA A 179 -5.56 40.84 -17.16
N ARG A 180 -4.63 40.56 -16.23
CA ARG A 180 -4.20 41.56 -15.23
C ARG A 180 -3.57 42.78 -15.88
N ARG A 181 -2.69 42.60 -16.86
CA ARG A 181 -2.08 43.73 -17.59
C ARG A 181 -3.12 44.55 -18.34
N GLU A 182 -4.11 43.90 -18.94
CA GLU A 182 -5.23 44.59 -19.59
C GLU A 182 -6.05 45.39 -18.58
N VAL A 183 -6.39 44.81 -17.43
CA VAL A 183 -7.09 45.52 -16.35
C VAL A 183 -6.29 46.75 -15.90
N ASP A 184 -4.98 46.63 -15.72
CA ASP A 184 -4.12 47.76 -15.35
C ASP A 184 -4.01 48.81 -16.47
N ALA A 185 -4.02 48.39 -17.73
CA ALA A 185 -4.06 49.29 -18.88
C ALA A 185 -5.39 50.06 -18.94
N TRP A 186 -6.51 49.37 -18.79
CA TRP A 186 -7.84 49.99 -18.71
C TRP A 186 -7.95 50.94 -17.54
N ARG A 187 -7.47 50.56 -16.35
CA ARG A 187 -7.45 51.44 -15.18
C ARG A 187 -6.70 52.75 -15.46
N ARG A 188 -5.52 52.67 -16.08
CA ARG A 188 -4.74 53.86 -16.45
C ARG A 188 -5.47 54.71 -17.50
N ALA A 189 -6.08 54.07 -18.50
CA ALA A 189 -6.88 54.77 -19.50
C ALA A 189 -8.07 55.50 -18.86
N THR A 190 -8.79 54.86 -17.94
CA THR A 190 -9.89 55.48 -17.18
C THR A 190 -9.41 56.67 -16.37
N GLN A 191 -8.33 56.54 -15.60
CA GLN A 191 -7.75 57.65 -14.83
C GLN A 191 -7.34 58.82 -15.72
N SER A 192 -6.73 58.53 -16.87
CA SER A 192 -6.38 59.56 -17.85
C SER A 192 -7.61 60.26 -18.43
N ALA A 193 -8.69 59.52 -18.69
CA ALA A 193 -9.94 60.06 -19.20
C ALA A 193 -10.65 60.93 -18.13
N GLU A 194 -10.63 60.50 -16.87
CA GLU A 194 -11.17 61.27 -15.73
C GLU A 194 -10.40 62.58 -15.55
N ALA A 195 -9.07 62.56 -15.61
CA ALA A 195 -8.24 63.76 -15.53
C ALA A 195 -8.54 64.74 -16.69
N ALA A 196 -8.66 64.22 -17.91
CA ALA A 196 -9.03 65.03 -19.07
C ALA A 196 -10.44 65.64 -18.93
N ALA A 197 -11.40 64.87 -18.41
CA ALA A 197 -12.75 65.36 -18.16
C ALA A 197 -12.78 66.47 -17.11
N ALA A 198 -12.01 66.33 -16.03
CA ALA A 198 -11.88 67.37 -15.00
C ALA A 198 -11.27 68.66 -15.58
N GLN A 199 -10.23 68.55 -16.42
CA GLN A 199 -9.62 69.70 -17.10
C GLN A 199 -10.61 70.41 -18.03
N LEU A 200 -11.40 69.66 -18.80
CA LEU A 200 -12.43 70.24 -19.66
C LEU A 200 -13.53 70.93 -18.85
N GLN A 201 -13.91 70.37 -17.70
CA GLN A 201 -14.89 70.99 -16.81
C GLN A 201 -14.38 72.31 -16.23
N GLU A 202 -13.10 72.39 -15.86
CA GLU A 202 -12.46 73.63 -15.43
C GLU A 202 -12.44 74.67 -16.57
N GLN A 203 -12.02 74.28 -17.77
CA GLN A 203 -12.02 75.16 -18.94
C GLN A 203 -13.43 75.69 -19.29
N LEU A 204 -14.46 74.84 -19.16
CA LEU A 204 -15.84 75.28 -19.33
C LEU A 204 -16.29 76.27 -18.25
N GLY A 205 -15.78 76.12 -17.02
CA GLY A 205 -15.98 77.10 -15.95
C GLY A 205 -15.39 78.46 -16.31
N ILE A 206 -14.12 78.48 -16.70
CA ILE A 206 -13.41 79.70 -17.14
C ILE A 206 -14.14 80.36 -18.30
N ALA A 207 -14.49 79.61 -19.36
CA ALA A 207 -15.18 80.15 -20.53
C ALA A 207 -16.55 80.77 -20.19
N ARG A 208 -17.26 80.23 -19.19
CA ARG A 208 -18.53 80.79 -18.70
C ARG A 208 -18.30 82.11 -17.95
N GLU A 209 -17.29 82.17 -17.09
CA GLU A 209 -16.91 83.38 -16.36
C GLU A 209 -16.47 84.48 -17.32
N GLU A 210 -15.61 84.16 -18.29
CA GLU A 210 -15.20 85.09 -19.36
C GLU A 210 -16.41 85.61 -20.14
N SER A 211 -17.34 84.74 -20.51
CA SER A 211 -18.58 85.13 -21.21
C SER A 211 -19.43 86.09 -20.38
N GLN A 212 -19.52 85.89 -19.07
CA GLN A 212 -20.23 86.78 -18.15
C GLN A 212 -19.54 88.13 -18.02
N LEU A 213 -18.22 88.15 -17.88
CA LEU A 213 -17.42 89.39 -17.83
C LEU A 213 -17.57 90.20 -19.11
N LEU A 214 -17.43 89.56 -20.28
CA LEU A 214 -17.63 90.20 -21.58
C LEU A 214 -19.05 90.75 -21.74
N ALA A 215 -20.07 90.03 -21.27
CA ALA A 215 -21.44 90.52 -21.27
C ALA A 215 -21.61 91.77 -20.39
N GLY A 216 -20.97 91.78 -19.21
CA GLY A 216 -20.94 92.93 -18.30
C GLY A 216 -20.23 94.15 -18.92
N GLU A 217 -19.06 93.96 -19.53
CA GLU A 217 -18.33 95.02 -20.22
C GLU A 217 -19.12 95.58 -21.40
N LYS A 218 -19.74 94.71 -22.20
CA LYS A 218 -20.62 95.12 -23.30
C LYS A 218 -21.77 96.00 -22.81
N LEU A 219 -22.36 95.68 -21.65
CA LEU A 219 -23.41 96.50 -21.05
C LEU A 219 -22.87 97.86 -20.59
N ARG A 220 -21.70 97.90 -19.94
CA ARG A 220 -21.04 99.14 -19.51
C ARG A 220 -20.73 100.04 -20.70
N LEU A 221 -20.13 99.50 -21.76
CA LEU A 221 -19.81 100.22 -22.99
C LEU A 221 -21.08 100.75 -23.68
N LYS A 222 -22.17 99.98 -23.70
CA LYS A 222 -23.47 100.46 -24.21
C LYS A 222 -23.98 101.68 -23.44
N ARG A 223 -23.89 101.67 -22.09
CA ARG A 223 -24.27 102.82 -21.26
C ARG A 223 -23.40 104.04 -21.55
N GLN A 224 -22.08 103.87 -21.56
CA GLN A 224 -21.14 104.96 -21.90
C GLN A 224 -21.41 105.54 -23.30
N ASN A 225 -21.63 104.70 -24.32
CA ASN A 225 -22.00 105.16 -25.65
C ASN A 225 -23.32 105.94 -25.65
N SER A 226 -24.33 105.51 -24.88
CA SER A 226 -25.60 106.24 -24.77
C SER A 226 -25.45 107.59 -24.07
N GLU A 227 -24.59 107.68 -23.05
CA GLU A 227 -24.27 108.93 -22.37
C GLU A 227 -23.52 109.90 -23.29
N LEU A 228 -22.50 109.41 -24.00
CA LEU A 228 -21.76 110.19 -25.00
C LEU A 228 -22.69 110.69 -26.11
N LEU A 229 -23.56 109.84 -26.64
CA LEU A 229 -24.53 110.23 -27.67
C LEU A 229 -25.49 111.31 -27.16
N THR A 230 -25.92 111.22 -25.89
CA THR A 230 -26.72 112.27 -25.23
C THR A 230 -25.93 113.57 -25.10
N GLN A 231 -24.65 113.51 -24.72
CA GLN A 231 -23.78 114.69 -24.63
C GLN A 231 -23.54 115.33 -26.00
N VAL A 232 -23.33 114.53 -27.06
CA VAL A 232 -23.22 115.00 -28.44
C VAL A 232 -24.50 115.72 -28.86
N HIS A 233 -25.68 115.13 -28.64
CA HIS A 233 -26.96 115.81 -28.93
C HIS A 233 -27.11 117.14 -28.18
N ARG A 234 -26.66 117.21 -26.91
CA ARG A 234 -26.66 118.48 -26.16
C ARG A 234 -25.72 119.51 -26.78
N LEU A 235 -24.51 119.11 -27.17
CA LEU A 235 -23.55 119.99 -27.83
C LEU A 235 -24.05 120.42 -29.21
N ASP A 236 -24.61 119.53 -30.02
CA ASP A 236 -25.22 119.86 -31.31
C ASP A 236 -26.38 120.84 -31.14
N SER A 237 -27.20 120.67 -30.10
CA SER A 237 -28.25 121.64 -29.76
C SER A 237 -27.68 123.01 -29.38
N LEU A 238 -26.53 123.05 -28.69
CA LEU A 238 -25.84 124.31 -28.35
C LEU A 238 -25.14 124.97 -29.55
N VAL A 239 -24.61 124.19 -30.49
CA VAL A 239 -23.83 124.67 -31.64
C VAL A 239 -24.73 125.04 -32.82
N TYR A 240 -25.79 124.26 -33.07
CA TYR A 240 -26.69 124.43 -34.21
C TYR A 240 -28.10 124.89 -33.84
N GLY A 241 -28.48 124.87 -32.55
CA GLY A 241 -29.70 125.49 -32.06
C GLY A 241 -29.57 127.00 -31.99
N ARG A 242 -29.95 127.70 -33.06
CA ARG A 242 -30.35 129.11 -32.99
C ARG A 242 -31.70 129.19 -32.26
N PHE A 243 -31.72 129.93 -31.14
CA PHE A 243 -32.86 130.40 -30.34
C PHE A 243 -33.89 129.35 -29.89
#